data_AF-A0A4Q2VM82-F1
#
_entry.id   AF-A0A4Q2VM82-F1
#
_cell.length_a   1.000
_cell.length_b   1.000
_cell.length_c   1.000
_cell.angle_alpha   90.00
_cell.angle_beta   90.00
_cell.angle_gamma   90.00
#
_symmetry.space_group_name_H-M   'P 1'
#
loop_
_entity.id
_entity.type
_entity.pdbx_description
1 polymer ?
#
loop_
_entity_poly.entity_id
_entity_poly.type
_entity_poly.pdbx_seq_one_letter_code
_entity_poly.pdbx_strand_id
1 'polypeptide(L)'
;MSPPVKLHTRRLGKDGPEVSAIGLGLMGLSGIYGSVGSQEERLKFLDRAWEIGATNWDSSDMYGDSEDLLGKWFALHPERRKDIFLASKFAIKGSVGPDGTFSMSINSSPGEGKIKYIGLSECSSDSLRRAYKVHPVHAVQVEYNPWTLDIEGHSGTFLLQTARELGVAIVAYSPLGRGMLTGQYKSVDNFDPDDYRRVVPRYQGENFTNNLELVDKFQEMAAQKGCTAGQLTLAWLLSLGDDIIPIPGTKKIDYLEENTGAVDIQLTDEERKQLRDLVDAADVRGDRGAADRAFADTPEL
;
A
#
# COMPACT_ATOMS: atom_id res chain seq x y z
N MET A 1 6.59 -23.59 -19.18
CA MET A 1 6.07 -22.21 -19.16
C MET A 1 7.24 -21.28 -18.96
N SER A 2 7.23 -20.12 -19.61
CA SER A 2 8.26 -19.08 -19.39
C SER A 2 8.13 -18.53 -17.97
N PRO A 3 9.24 -18.19 -17.28
CA PRO A 3 9.17 -17.48 -16.01
C PRO A 3 8.49 -16.12 -16.18
N PRO A 4 7.98 -15.51 -15.10
CA PRO A 4 7.43 -14.16 -15.18
C PRO A 4 8.50 -13.15 -15.61
N VAL A 5 8.08 -12.00 -16.14
CA VAL A 5 9.01 -10.89 -16.41
C VAL A 5 9.74 -10.53 -15.11
N LYS A 6 11.05 -10.31 -15.18
CA LYS A 6 11.85 -9.94 -14.01
C LYS A 6 11.87 -8.42 -13.88
N LEU A 7 11.17 -7.90 -12.88
CA LEU A 7 11.19 -6.48 -12.51
C LEU A 7 12.42 -6.13 -11.66
N HIS A 8 12.69 -4.83 -11.53
CA HIS A 8 13.59 -4.33 -10.50
C HIS A 8 13.11 -4.78 -9.12
N THR A 9 14.05 -5.26 -8.29
CA THR A 9 13.77 -5.79 -6.96
C THR A 9 14.34 -4.91 -5.87
N ARG A 10 13.73 -5.00 -4.69
CA ARG A 10 14.21 -4.40 -3.45
C ARG A 10 14.27 -5.47 -2.38
N ARG A 11 15.18 -5.28 -1.44
CA ARG A 11 15.32 -6.18 -0.30
C ARG A 11 14.28 -5.85 0.77
N LEU A 12 13.53 -6.85 1.22
CA LEU A 12 12.53 -6.69 2.28
C LEU A 12 13.19 -6.71 3.67
N GLY A 13 13.79 -5.60 4.06
CA GLY A 13 14.60 -5.49 5.29
C GLY A 13 15.97 -6.15 5.13
N LYS A 14 16.93 -5.83 6.00
CA LYS A 14 18.37 -6.13 5.80
C LYS A 14 18.68 -7.62 5.56
N ASP A 15 17.92 -8.52 6.19
CA ASP A 15 18.10 -9.98 6.13
C ASP A 15 16.96 -10.69 5.39
N GLY A 16 16.07 -9.94 4.73
CA GLY A 16 14.93 -10.49 4.01
C GLY A 16 15.23 -10.86 2.55
N PRO A 17 14.22 -11.39 1.84
CA PRO A 17 14.33 -11.75 0.44
C PRO A 17 14.28 -10.51 -0.45
N GLU A 18 14.69 -10.70 -1.70
CA GLU A 18 14.38 -9.76 -2.79
C GLU A 18 12.91 -9.94 -3.20
N VAL A 19 12.20 -8.83 -3.33
CA VAL A 19 10.80 -8.75 -3.81
C VAL A 19 10.70 -7.70 -4.91
N SER A 20 9.65 -7.74 -5.74
CA SER A 20 9.44 -6.66 -6.74
C SER A 20 9.35 -5.30 -6.04
N ALA A 21 10.02 -4.29 -6.60
CA ALA A 21 10.14 -2.96 -5.99
C ALA A 21 8.79 -2.26 -5.76
N ILE A 22 7.80 -2.62 -6.59
CA ILE A 22 6.38 -2.31 -6.37
C ILE A 22 5.68 -3.63 -6.08
N GLY A 23 4.91 -3.67 -5.00
CA GLY A 23 4.02 -4.79 -4.70
C GLY A 23 2.57 -4.52 -5.13
N LEU A 24 1.72 -5.52 -4.94
CA LEU A 24 0.33 -5.51 -5.35
C LEU A 24 -0.57 -5.66 -4.12
N GLY A 25 -1.31 -4.59 -3.79
CA GLY A 25 -2.33 -4.64 -2.75
C GLY A 25 -3.62 -5.29 -3.26
N LEU A 26 -4.04 -6.41 -2.67
CA LEU A 26 -5.16 -7.21 -3.18
C LEU A 26 -6.52 -6.89 -2.54
N MET A 27 -6.58 -5.94 -1.61
CA MET A 27 -7.83 -5.58 -0.92
C MET A 27 -8.98 -5.27 -1.89
N GLY A 28 -8.72 -4.45 -2.91
CA GLY A 28 -9.73 -4.05 -3.91
C GLY A 28 -10.20 -5.19 -4.83
N LEU A 29 -9.49 -6.31 -4.88
CA LEU A 29 -9.88 -7.50 -5.66
C LEU A 29 -10.93 -8.35 -4.93
N SER A 30 -11.10 -8.14 -3.62
CA SER A 30 -11.99 -8.93 -2.76
C SER A 30 -12.94 -8.12 -1.88
N GLY A 31 -12.90 -6.79 -1.96
CA GLY A 31 -13.91 -5.93 -1.33
C GLY A 31 -13.44 -4.50 -1.07
N ILE A 32 -14.11 -3.85 -0.11
CA ILE A 32 -13.86 -2.50 0.43
C ILE A 32 -14.11 -1.33 -0.54
N TYR A 33 -13.73 -1.46 -1.82
CA TYR A 33 -13.84 -0.39 -2.82
C TYR A 33 -14.64 -0.83 -4.05
N GLY A 34 -15.91 -0.42 -4.06
CA GLY A 34 -16.87 -0.73 -5.12
C GLY A 34 -17.14 -2.23 -5.27
N SER A 35 -17.73 -2.61 -6.41
CA SER A 35 -18.11 -4.00 -6.66
C SER A 35 -16.92 -4.94 -6.88
N VAL A 36 -17.08 -6.18 -6.43
CA VAL A 36 -16.16 -7.30 -6.67
C VAL A 36 -16.51 -7.98 -8.00
N GLY A 37 -15.51 -8.19 -8.86
CA GLY A 37 -15.68 -8.85 -10.15
C GLY A 37 -15.95 -10.35 -10.03
N SER A 38 -16.29 -11.00 -11.15
CA SER A 38 -16.45 -12.45 -11.17
C SER A 38 -15.14 -13.16 -10.80
N GLN A 39 -15.23 -14.40 -10.31
CA GLN A 39 -14.04 -15.18 -9.99
C GLN A 39 -13.12 -15.36 -11.21
N GLU A 40 -13.68 -15.56 -12.41
CA GLU A 40 -12.92 -15.72 -13.64
C GLU A 40 -12.08 -14.48 -13.97
N GLU A 41 -12.68 -13.29 -13.91
CA GLU A 41 -11.98 -12.02 -14.15
C GLU A 41 -10.86 -11.80 -13.14
N ARG A 42 -11.10 -12.13 -11.87
CA ARG A 42 -10.12 -11.97 -10.79
C ARG A 42 -8.95 -12.96 -10.90
N LEU A 43 -9.21 -14.19 -11.35
CA LEU A 43 -8.15 -15.15 -11.65
C LEU A 43 -7.30 -14.72 -12.86
N LYS A 44 -7.93 -14.20 -13.93
CA LYS A 44 -7.22 -13.61 -15.08
C LYS A 44 -6.37 -12.41 -14.68
N PHE A 45 -6.85 -11.59 -13.74
CA PHE A 45 -6.07 -10.49 -13.18
C PHE A 45 -4.80 -11.00 -12.47
N LEU A 46 -4.90 -12.07 -11.66
CA LEU A 46 -3.75 -12.68 -10.98
C LEU A 46 -2.78 -13.36 -11.95
N ASP A 47 -3.30 -13.97 -13.02
CA ASP A 47 -2.46 -14.47 -14.12
C ASP A 47 -1.64 -13.36 -14.73
N ARG A 48 -2.30 -12.23 -15.05
CA ARG A 48 -1.62 -11.08 -15.63
C ARG A 48 -0.60 -10.47 -14.67
N ALA A 49 -0.91 -10.37 -13.38
CA ALA A 49 0.02 -9.89 -12.36
C ALA A 49 1.29 -10.76 -12.31
N TRP A 50 1.15 -12.09 -12.32
CA TRP A 50 2.29 -12.98 -12.39
C TRP A 50 3.07 -12.78 -13.70
N GLU A 51 2.40 -12.77 -14.86
CA GLU A 51 3.06 -12.63 -16.18
C GLU A 51 3.97 -11.39 -16.27
N ILE A 52 3.53 -10.25 -15.74
CA ILE A 52 4.29 -8.99 -15.79
C ILE A 52 5.32 -8.84 -14.66
N GLY A 53 5.46 -9.84 -13.78
CA GLY A 53 6.43 -9.82 -12.70
C GLY A 53 5.96 -9.15 -11.41
N ALA A 54 4.71 -8.71 -11.33
CA ALA A 54 4.09 -8.19 -10.10
C ALA A 54 3.85 -9.36 -9.13
N THR A 55 4.89 -9.76 -8.44
CA THR A 55 4.99 -11.03 -7.69
C THR A 55 5.10 -10.86 -6.17
N ASN A 56 5.08 -9.62 -5.68
CA ASN A 56 4.99 -9.27 -4.27
C ASN A 56 3.54 -8.92 -3.90
N TRP A 57 2.79 -9.89 -3.39
CA TRP A 57 1.35 -9.77 -3.13
C TRP A 57 1.05 -9.52 -1.66
N ASP A 58 0.18 -8.55 -1.40
CA ASP A 58 -0.27 -8.17 -0.07
C ASP A 58 -1.77 -8.45 0.09
N SER A 59 -2.11 -9.26 1.10
CA SER A 59 -3.48 -9.65 1.47
C SER A 59 -3.69 -9.52 2.99
N SER A 60 -4.85 -9.96 3.48
CA SER A 60 -5.24 -9.98 4.88
C SER A 60 -6.46 -10.87 5.08
N ASP A 61 -6.59 -11.51 6.25
CA ASP A 61 -7.79 -12.25 6.66
C ASP A 61 -9.05 -11.36 6.74
N MET A 62 -8.86 -10.04 6.81
CA MET A 62 -9.93 -9.04 6.78
C MET A 62 -10.41 -8.68 5.37
N TYR A 63 -9.72 -9.11 4.31
CA TYR A 63 -10.02 -8.68 2.94
C TYR A 63 -11.03 -9.63 2.27
N GLY A 64 -12.24 -9.74 2.80
CA GLY A 64 -13.32 -10.53 2.18
C GLY A 64 -12.86 -11.96 1.83
N ASP A 65 -12.98 -12.36 0.57
CA ASP A 65 -12.56 -13.67 0.05
C ASP A 65 -11.12 -13.71 -0.50
N SER A 66 -10.25 -12.74 -0.15
CA SER A 66 -8.92 -12.58 -0.78
C SER A 66 -8.04 -13.80 -0.62
N GLU A 67 -7.89 -14.32 0.60
CA GLU A 67 -7.06 -15.51 0.84
C GLU A 67 -7.63 -16.77 0.19
N ASP A 68 -8.96 -16.91 0.13
CA ASP A 68 -9.64 -18.01 -0.56
C ASP A 68 -9.40 -17.94 -2.08
N LEU A 69 -9.50 -16.76 -2.68
CA LEU A 69 -9.23 -16.53 -4.10
C LEU A 69 -7.77 -16.90 -4.43
N LEU A 70 -6.82 -16.47 -3.58
CA LEU A 70 -5.41 -16.82 -3.74
C LEU A 70 -5.17 -18.32 -3.61
N GLY A 71 -5.81 -18.99 -2.65
CA GLY A 71 -5.78 -20.44 -2.51
C GLY A 71 -6.23 -21.16 -3.78
N LYS A 72 -7.32 -20.68 -4.40
CA LYS A 72 -7.81 -21.20 -5.69
C LYS A 72 -6.81 -20.95 -6.83
N TRP A 73 -6.21 -19.77 -6.92
CA TRP A 73 -5.20 -19.47 -7.94
C TRP A 73 -3.96 -20.36 -7.78
N PHE A 74 -3.46 -20.57 -6.56
CA PHE A 74 -2.34 -21.48 -6.32
C PHE A 74 -2.68 -22.95 -6.61
N ALA A 75 -3.92 -23.37 -6.39
CA ALA A 75 -4.37 -24.72 -6.77
C ALA A 75 -4.40 -24.92 -8.29
N LEU A 76 -4.72 -23.85 -9.05
CA LEU A 76 -4.67 -23.85 -10.52
C LEU A 76 -3.24 -23.75 -11.07
N HIS A 77 -2.34 -23.08 -10.34
CA HIS A 77 -0.95 -22.82 -10.74
C HIS A 77 0.09 -23.19 -9.68
N PRO A 78 0.15 -24.45 -9.23
CA PRO A 78 1.03 -24.86 -8.14
C PRO A 78 2.52 -24.59 -8.45
N GLU A 79 2.92 -24.64 -9.71
CA GLU A 79 4.28 -24.36 -10.18
C GLU A 79 4.71 -22.89 -10.04
N ARG A 80 3.74 -21.95 -10.00
CA ARG A 80 3.98 -20.50 -9.89
C ARG A 80 4.13 -20.03 -8.45
N ARG A 81 3.74 -20.85 -7.45
CA ARG A 81 3.80 -20.47 -6.03
C ARG A 81 5.20 -20.03 -5.60
N LYS A 82 6.25 -20.64 -6.15
CA LYS A 82 7.65 -20.31 -5.83
C LYS A 82 8.05 -18.90 -6.26
N ASP A 83 7.34 -18.33 -7.24
CA ASP A 83 7.64 -17.00 -7.78
C ASP A 83 6.95 -15.89 -6.96
N ILE A 84 5.90 -16.23 -6.20
CA ILE A 84 5.11 -15.28 -5.43
C ILE A 84 5.67 -15.11 -4.02
N PHE A 85 6.06 -13.88 -3.68
CA PHE A 85 6.13 -13.45 -2.30
C PHE A 85 4.72 -13.05 -1.84
N LEU A 86 4.20 -13.72 -0.82
CA LEU A 86 2.86 -13.45 -0.28
C LEU A 86 2.99 -12.96 1.17
N ALA A 87 2.54 -11.74 1.41
CA ALA A 87 2.29 -11.21 2.74
C ALA A 87 0.79 -11.28 3.05
N SER A 88 0.45 -11.87 4.19
CA SER A 88 -0.91 -11.78 4.76
C SER A 88 -0.84 -11.35 6.21
N LYS A 89 -1.98 -10.95 6.76
CA LYS A 89 -2.13 -10.28 8.06
C LYS A 89 -3.23 -10.94 8.87
N PHE A 90 -3.15 -10.76 10.19
CA PHE A 90 -4.14 -11.18 11.15
C PHE A 90 -4.28 -10.09 12.23
N ALA A 91 -5.05 -10.38 13.28
CA ALA A 91 -5.39 -9.53 14.44
C ALA A 91 -6.77 -8.87 14.35
N ILE A 92 -7.07 -8.09 13.30
CA ILE A 92 -8.38 -7.43 13.22
C ILE A 92 -9.43 -8.45 12.78
N LYS A 93 -10.59 -8.48 13.44
CA LYS A 93 -11.76 -9.29 13.05
C LYS A 93 -13.00 -8.42 12.93
N GLY A 94 -13.58 -8.37 11.74
CA GLY A 94 -14.86 -7.70 11.47
C GLY A 94 -16.03 -8.65 11.64
N SER A 95 -17.12 -8.17 12.22
CA SER A 95 -18.39 -8.89 12.27
C SER A 95 -19.56 -7.95 12.04
N VAL A 96 -20.61 -8.43 11.41
CA VAL A 96 -21.87 -7.70 11.24
C VAL A 96 -22.89 -8.30 12.21
N GLY A 97 -23.41 -7.48 13.11
CA GLY A 97 -24.46 -7.87 14.04
C GLY A 97 -25.78 -8.20 13.35
N PRO A 98 -26.73 -8.86 14.03
CA PRO A 98 -28.05 -9.18 13.46
C PRO A 98 -28.85 -7.95 13.01
N ASP A 99 -28.52 -6.77 13.53
CA ASP A 99 -29.07 -5.46 13.22
C ASP A 99 -28.38 -4.76 12.03
N GLY A 100 -27.37 -5.40 11.41
CA GLY A 100 -26.58 -4.83 10.34
C GLY A 100 -25.41 -3.96 10.81
N THR A 101 -25.19 -3.82 12.13
CA THR A 101 -24.09 -3.01 12.67
C THR A 101 -22.75 -3.71 12.47
N PHE A 102 -21.81 -3.06 11.79
CA PHE A 102 -20.44 -3.57 11.69
C PHE A 102 -19.65 -3.25 12.98
N SER A 103 -18.97 -4.27 13.52
CA SER A 103 -18.09 -4.15 14.67
C SER A 103 -16.70 -4.74 14.35
N MET A 104 -15.68 -4.20 15.01
CA MET A 104 -14.31 -4.71 14.93
C MET A 104 -13.86 -5.19 16.30
N SER A 105 -13.12 -6.29 16.30
CA SER A 105 -12.44 -6.83 17.47
C SER A 105 -10.99 -7.16 17.15
N ILE A 106 -10.16 -7.33 18.17
CA ILE A 106 -8.74 -7.69 18.04
C ILE A 106 -8.52 -9.09 18.60
N ASN A 107 -7.93 -9.97 17.80
CA ASN A 107 -7.46 -11.29 18.18
C ASN A 107 -6.03 -11.52 17.67
N SER A 108 -5.05 -11.18 18.51
CA SER A 108 -3.62 -11.35 18.22
C SER A 108 -3.08 -12.76 18.55
N SER A 109 -3.96 -13.74 18.77
CA SER A 109 -3.51 -15.12 19.01
C SER A 109 -2.84 -15.67 17.74
N PRO A 110 -1.63 -16.27 17.83
CA PRO A 110 -0.98 -16.84 16.67
C PRO A 110 -1.84 -18.00 16.13
N GLY A 111 -2.15 -17.97 14.84
CA GLY A 111 -2.74 -19.12 14.16
C GLY A 111 -1.73 -20.27 14.00
N GLU A 112 -2.16 -21.41 13.49
CA GLU A 112 -1.31 -22.59 13.24
C GLU A 112 -0.40 -22.47 11.99
N GLY A 113 -0.32 -21.28 11.39
CA GLY A 113 0.42 -21.04 10.14
C GLY A 113 1.93 -20.92 10.35
N LYS A 114 2.72 -21.56 9.49
CA LYS A 114 4.18 -21.35 9.40
C LYS A 114 4.48 -20.16 8.49
N ILE A 115 5.24 -19.20 9.01
CA ILE A 115 5.69 -18.01 8.27
C ILE A 115 7.21 -18.05 8.07
N LYS A 116 7.69 -17.38 7.02
CA LYS A 116 9.13 -17.20 6.78
C LYS A 116 9.68 -15.89 7.35
N TYR A 117 8.85 -14.85 7.36
CA TYR A 117 9.22 -13.49 7.73
C TYR A 117 8.11 -12.85 8.54
N ILE A 118 8.48 -11.91 9.42
CA ILE A 118 7.56 -11.16 10.28
C ILE A 118 7.53 -9.71 9.83
N GLY A 119 6.32 -9.15 9.75
CA GLY A 119 6.10 -7.72 9.59
C GLY A 119 5.13 -7.19 10.64
N LEU A 120 5.17 -5.88 10.87
CA LEU A 120 4.19 -5.17 11.68
C LEU A 120 3.39 -4.21 10.79
N SER A 121 2.25 -3.74 11.28
CA SER A 121 1.44 -2.73 10.60
C SER A 121 1.00 -1.69 11.62
N GLU A 122 1.07 -0.42 11.26
CA GLU A 122 0.55 0.70 12.07
C GLU A 122 1.08 0.76 13.52
N CYS A 123 2.33 0.31 13.73
CA CYS A 123 2.97 0.30 15.05
C CYS A 123 3.77 1.57 15.33
N SER A 124 3.92 1.93 16.61
CA SER A 124 4.89 2.94 17.05
C SER A 124 6.35 2.49 16.85
N SER A 125 7.29 3.44 16.90
CA SER A 125 8.74 3.15 16.97
C SER A 125 9.12 2.27 18.15
N ASP A 126 8.53 2.48 19.33
CA ASP A 126 8.86 1.70 20.52
C ASP A 126 8.36 0.26 20.42
N SER A 127 7.17 0.08 19.83
CA SER A 127 6.63 -1.24 19.51
C SER A 127 7.50 -1.98 18.52
N LEU A 128 7.97 -1.29 17.47
CA LEU A 128 8.91 -1.88 16.51
C LEU A 128 10.21 -2.31 17.20
N ARG A 129 10.80 -1.45 18.04
CA ARG A 129 12.03 -1.80 18.79
C ARG A 129 11.81 -2.98 19.74
N ARG A 130 10.69 -3.04 20.46
CA ARG A 130 10.37 -4.16 21.35
C ARG A 130 10.20 -5.47 20.58
N ALA A 131 9.43 -5.46 19.50
CA ALA A 131 9.25 -6.64 18.65
C ALA A 131 10.58 -7.13 18.06
N TYR A 132 11.40 -6.20 17.56
CA TYR A 132 12.71 -6.51 16.96
C TYR A 132 13.67 -7.17 17.94
N LYS A 133 13.62 -6.81 19.23
CA LYS A 133 14.44 -7.45 20.29
C LYS A 133 14.08 -8.93 20.48
N VAL A 134 12.83 -9.32 20.21
CA VAL A 134 12.36 -10.71 20.35
C VAL A 134 12.69 -11.51 19.10
N HIS A 135 12.40 -10.96 17.92
CA HIS A 135 12.69 -11.59 16.64
C HIS A 135 12.87 -10.53 15.54
N PRO A 136 13.76 -10.74 14.55
CA PRO A 136 13.87 -9.85 13.40
C PRO A 136 12.51 -9.57 12.72
N VAL A 137 12.17 -8.28 12.66
CA VAL A 137 11.07 -7.75 11.84
C VAL A 137 11.65 -7.32 10.50
N HIS A 138 11.00 -7.66 9.41
CA HIS A 138 11.50 -7.45 8.04
C HIS A 138 10.84 -6.25 7.37
N ALA A 139 9.59 -5.96 7.74
CA ALA A 139 8.85 -4.85 7.18
C ALA A 139 7.89 -4.22 8.20
N VAL A 140 7.62 -2.93 8.04
CA VAL A 140 6.48 -2.25 8.64
C VAL A 140 5.58 -1.73 7.53
N GLN A 141 4.31 -2.11 7.54
CA GLN A 141 3.31 -1.57 6.64
C GLN A 141 2.61 -0.36 7.28
N VAL A 142 2.58 0.75 6.54
CA VAL A 142 2.05 2.03 7.02
C VAL A 142 1.61 2.91 5.85
N GLU A 143 0.70 3.85 6.08
CA GLU A 143 0.31 4.81 5.05
C GLU A 143 1.46 5.77 4.78
N TYR A 144 1.90 5.86 3.52
CA TYR A 144 2.94 6.78 3.13
C TYR A 144 2.77 7.21 1.68
N ASN A 145 2.61 8.51 1.46
CA ASN A 145 2.34 9.11 0.16
C ASN A 145 2.56 10.65 0.25
N PRO A 146 2.60 11.38 -0.87
CA PRO A 146 2.68 12.85 -0.90
C PRO A 146 1.74 13.63 0.03
N TRP A 147 0.63 13.03 0.47
CA TRP A 147 -0.30 13.68 1.41
C TRP A 147 -0.13 13.26 2.87
N THR A 148 0.69 12.25 3.14
CA THR A 148 0.76 11.59 4.44
C THR A 148 2.21 11.25 4.73
N LEU A 149 2.89 12.14 5.47
CA LEU A 149 4.33 12.06 5.77
C LEU A 149 4.61 11.78 7.25
N ASP A 150 3.60 11.42 8.04
CA ASP A 150 3.67 11.32 9.50
C ASP A 150 4.87 10.51 10.00
N ILE A 151 5.21 9.42 9.32
CA ILE A 151 6.31 8.52 9.68
C ILE A 151 7.70 9.19 9.66
N GLU A 152 7.84 10.30 8.94
CA GLU A 152 9.08 11.07 8.85
C GLU A 152 9.35 11.89 10.12
N GLY A 153 8.30 12.19 10.90
CA GLY A 153 8.36 13.12 12.02
C GLY A 153 7.79 12.59 13.32
N HIS A 154 7.57 13.50 14.27
CA HIS A 154 7.10 13.17 15.61
C HIS A 154 5.70 12.55 15.62
N SER A 155 4.78 12.97 14.74
CA SER A 155 3.41 12.45 14.69
C SER A 155 3.36 10.95 14.40
N GLY A 156 4.25 10.45 13.54
CA GLY A 156 4.47 9.02 13.30
C GLY A 156 5.56 8.41 14.16
N THR A 157 5.90 9.00 15.30
CA THR A 157 6.89 8.50 16.28
C THR A 157 8.31 8.35 15.73
N PHE A 158 8.67 9.06 14.64
CA PHE A 158 9.92 8.88 13.88
C PHE A 158 10.11 7.46 13.35
N LEU A 159 9.01 6.80 12.95
CA LEU A 159 9.01 5.41 12.52
C LEU A 159 9.94 5.14 11.33
N LEU A 160 10.03 6.06 10.35
CA LEU A 160 10.93 5.88 9.20
C LEU A 160 12.41 5.83 9.64
N GLN A 161 12.81 6.72 10.56
CA GLN A 161 14.15 6.70 11.12
C GLN A 161 14.41 5.40 11.88
N THR A 162 13.50 5.00 12.77
CA THR A 162 13.62 3.76 13.54
C THR A 162 13.71 2.52 12.64
N ALA A 163 12.90 2.46 11.57
CA ALA A 163 12.95 1.37 10.60
C ALA A 163 14.33 1.27 9.93
N ARG A 164 14.88 2.41 9.48
CA ARG A 164 16.23 2.48 8.87
C ARG A 164 17.33 2.04 9.82
N GLU A 165 17.29 2.49 11.08
CA GLU A 165 18.26 2.08 12.11
C GLU A 165 18.27 0.56 12.35
N LEU A 166 17.10 -0.07 12.29
CA LEU A 166 16.93 -1.51 12.49
C LEU A 166 17.16 -2.33 11.20
N GLY A 167 17.21 -1.67 10.05
CA GLY A 167 17.25 -2.31 8.72
C GLY A 167 15.91 -2.98 8.37
N VAL A 168 14.79 -2.32 8.67
CA VAL A 168 13.42 -2.78 8.40
C VAL A 168 12.89 -2.00 7.20
N ALA A 169 12.27 -2.69 6.23
CA ALA A 169 11.65 -2.01 5.09
C ALA A 169 10.32 -1.34 5.46
N ILE A 170 9.98 -0.25 4.79
CA ILE A 170 8.67 0.38 4.83
C ILE A 170 7.84 -0.12 3.64
N VAL A 171 6.71 -0.75 3.92
CA VAL A 171 5.72 -1.13 2.91
C VAL A 171 4.63 -0.07 2.89
N ALA A 172 4.62 0.78 1.87
CA ALA A 172 3.73 1.94 1.80
C ALA A 172 2.36 1.55 1.21
N TYR A 173 1.32 1.53 2.06
CA TYR A 173 -0.05 1.36 1.60
C TYR A 173 -0.69 2.71 1.25
N SER A 174 -1.76 2.68 0.45
CA SER A 174 -2.38 3.87 -0.15
C SER A 174 -1.35 4.80 -0.82
N PRO A 175 -0.35 4.29 -1.57
CA PRO A 175 0.72 5.12 -2.11
C PRO A 175 0.20 6.20 -3.09
N LEU A 176 -0.99 5.97 -3.67
CA LEU A 176 -1.68 6.90 -4.56
C LEU A 176 -2.76 7.75 -3.85
N GLY A 177 -2.72 7.85 -2.52
CA GLY A 177 -3.69 8.64 -1.75
C GLY A 177 -5.13 8.15 -1.93
N ARG A 178 -5.32 6.82 -1.92
CA ARG A 178 -6.59 6.15 -2.26
C ARG A 178 -7.12 6.57 -3.64
N GLY A 179 -6.21 6.72 -4.59
CA GLY A 179 -6.50 7.02 -5.99
C GLY A 179 -6.57 8.51 -6.33
N MET A 180 -6.44 9.42 -5.36
CA MET A 180 -6.46 10.86 -5.62
C MET A 180 -5.23 11.34 -6.39
N LEU A 181 -4.05 10.80 -6.08
CA LEU A 181 -2.78 11.20 -6.71
C LEU A 181 -2.63 10.71 -8.16
N THR A 182 -3.63 10.02 -8.70
CA THR A 182 -3.72 9.77 -10.16
C THR A 182 -4.32 10.97 -10.90
N GLY A 183 -4.97 11.88 -10.18
CA GLY A 183 -5.66 13.04 -10.75
C GLY A 183 -6.97 12.73 -11.46
N GLN A 184 -7.48 11.50 -11.34
CA GLN A 184 -8.76 11.09 -11.94
C GLN A 184 -9.99 11.68 -11.22
N TYR A 185 -9.85 12.00 -9.93
CA TYR A 185 -10.94 12.49 -9.10
C TYR A 185 -10.80 14.00 -8.92
N LYS A 186 -11.83 14.74 -9.29
CA LYS A 186 -11.88 16.21 -9.19
C LYS A 186 -13.00 16.71 -8.28
N SER A 187 -13.94 15.84 -7.92
CA SER A 187 -14.97 16.13 -6.90
C SER A 187 -15.47 14.86 -6.21
N VAL A 188 -16.16 15.04 -5.07
CA VAL A 188 -16.81 13.94 -4.32
C VAL A 188 -17.83 13.18 -5.17
N ASP A 189 -18.41 13.85 -6.16
CA ASP A 189 -19.39 13.26 -7.07
C ASP A 189 -18.77 12.21 -8.00
N ASN A 190 -17.43 12.15 -8.12
CA ASN A 190 -16.75 11.11 -8.87
C ASN A 190 -16.61 9.78 -8.11
N PHE A 191 -16.98 9.73 -6.82
CA PHE A 191 -16.98 8.49 -6.07
C PHE A 191 -18.28 7.72 -6.27
N ASP A 192 -18.25 6.39 -6.07
CA ASP A 192 -19.48 5.61 -6.04
C ASP A 192 -20.36 6.04 -4.85
N PRO A 193 -21.71 5.94 -4.91
CA PRO A 193 -22.59 6.44 -3.85
C PRO A 193 -22.31 5.87 -2.44
N ASP A 194 -21.80 4.64 -2.37
CA ASP A 194 -21.47 3.89 -1.15
C ASP A 194 -19.98 3.96 -0.77
N ASP A 195 -19.18 4.76 -1.49
CA ASP A 195 -17.75 4.90 -1.23
C ASP A 195 -17.48 5.63 0.10
N TYR A 196 -16.74 5.00 1.02
CA TYR A 196 -16.42 5.61 2.33
C TYR A 196 -15.65 6.94 2.20
N ARG A 197 -14.97 7.21 1.08
CA ARG A 197 -14.29 8.51 0.86
C ARG A 197 -15.29 9.67 0.88
N ARG A 198 -16.57 9.42 0.60
CA ARG A 198 -17.65 10.42 0.72
C ARG A 198 -17.89 10.93 2.13
N VAL A 199 -17.40 10.24 3.17
CA VAL A 199 -17.55 10.67 4.57
C VAL A 199 -16.24 11.03 5.25
N VAL A 200 -15.11 10.95 4.55
CA VAL A 200 -13.79 11.30 5.11
C VAL A 200 -13.51 12.79 4.90
N PRO A 201 -13.27 13.58 5.97
CA PRO A 201 -13.10 15.03 5.89
C PRO A 201 -12.03 15.52 4.90
N ARG A 202 -10.94 14.77 4.70
CA ARG A 202 -9.89 15.06 3.69
C ARG A 202 -10.42 15.22 2.27
N TYR A 203 -11.54 14.58 1.93
CA TYR A 203 -12.15 14.62 0.61
C TYR A 203 -13.39 15.50 0.55
N GLN A 204 -13.67 16.34 1.56
CA GLN A 204 -14.88 17.16 1.60
C GLN A 204 -14.58 18.65 1.42
N GLY A 205 -15.49 19.36 0.74
CA GLY A 205 -15.50 20.82 0.66
C GLY A 205 -14.15 21.45 0.34
N GLU A 206 -13.79 22.49 1.09
CA GLU A 206 -12.54 23.24 0.91
C GLU A 206 -11.28 22.40 1.15
N ASN A 207 -11.34 21.36 2.00
CA ASN A 207 -10.21 20.45 2.19
C ASN A 207 -9.86 19.77 0.86
N PHE A 208 -10.87 19.27 0.14
CA PHE A 208 -10.63 18.57 -1.11
C PHE A 208 -10.04 19.50 -2.16
N THR A 209 -10.66 20.68 -2.35
CA THR A 209 -10.18 21.68 -3.32
C THR A 209 -8.73 22.06 -3.05
N ASN A 210 -8.38 22.32 -1.79
CA ASN A 210 -7.01 22.63 -1.39
C ASN A 210 -6.05 21.46 -1.65
N ASN A 211 -6.44 20.23 -1.29
CA ASN A 211 -5.59 19.05 -1.45
C ASN A 211 -5.31 18.72 -2.93
N LEU A 212 -6.25 19.04 -3.83
CA LEU A 212 -6.09 18.84 -5.27
C LEU A 212 -4.99 19.73 -5.88
N GLU A 213 -4.59 20.83 -5.24
CA GLU A 213 -3.50 21.67 -5.76
C GLU A 213 -2.19 20.91 -5.92
N LEU A 214 -1.86 20.02 -4.96
CA LEU A 214 -0.67 19.18 -5.08
C LEU A 214 -0.82 18.15 -6.21
N VAL A 215 -2.02 17.61 -6.40
CA VAL A 215 -2.32 16.64 -7.45
C VAL A 215 -2.13 17.27 -8.82
N ASP A 216 -2.63 18.50 -9.02
CA ASP A 216 -2.49 19.21 -10.29
C ASP A 216 -1.02 19.47 -10.63
N LYS A 217 -0.20 19.87 -9.65
CA LYS A 217 1.26 20.03 -9.85
C LYS A 217 1.97 18.72 -10.20
N PHE A 218 1.58 17.60 -9.59
CA PHE A 218 2.08 16.28 -9.96
C PHE A 218 1.65 15.90 -11.38
N GLN A 219 0.43 16.23 -11.80
CA GLN A 219 -0.04 15.99 -13.18
C GLN A 219 0.76 16.80 -14.21
N GLU A 220 1.03 18.08 -13.94
CA GLU A 220 1.84 18.94 -14.82
C GLU A 220 3.24 18.37 -15.01
N MET A 221 3.90 17.97 -13.91
CA MET A 221 5.24 17.42 -13.97
C MET A 221 5.27 16.03 -14.62
N ALA A 222 4.24 15.20 -14.39
CA ALA A 222 4.12 13.90 -15.03
C ALA A 222 3.97 14.03 -16.55
N ALA A 223 3.18 15.01 -17.00
CA ALA A 223 3.01 15.32 -18.42
C ALA A 223 4.32 15.78 -19.06
N GLN A 224 5.11 16.62 -18.39
CA GLN A 224 6.44 17.03 -18.87
C GLN A 224 7.41 15.85 -18.99
N LYS A 225 7.33 14.90 -18.06
CA LYS A 225 8.17 13.69 -18.05
C LYS A 225 7.71 12.61 -19.03
N GLY A 226 6.45 12.66 -19.47
CA GLY A 226 5.85 11.65 -20.36
C GLY A 226 5.37 10.39 -19.63
N CYS A 227 4.88 10.53 -18.40
CA CYS A 227 4.30 9.43 -17.61
C CYS A 227 2.96 9.86 -16.98
N THR A 228 2.23 8.93 -16.35
CA THR A 228 1.01 9.29 -15.62
C THR A 228 1.35 9.87 -14.24
N ALA A 229 0.44 10.65 -13.65
CA ALA A 229 0.62 11.15 -12.29
C ALA A 229 0.71 10.02 -11.25
N GLY A 230 0.02 8.89 -11.49
CA GLY A 230 0.17 7.69 -10.67
C GLY A 230 1.58 7.11 -10.74
N GLN A 231 2.14 6.98 -11.94
CA GLN A 231 3.52 6.54 -12.12
C GLN A 231 4.53 7.49 -11.50
N LEU A 232 4.37 8.80 -11.69
CA LEU A 232 5.26 9.79 -11.08
C LEU A 232 5.20 9.73 -9.55
N THR A 233 4.02 9.55 -8.97
CA THR A 233 3.83 9.40 -7.52
C THR A 233 4.54 8.16 -6.97
N LEU A 234 4.40 7.02 -7.65
CA LEU A 234 5.08 5.78 -7.26
C LEU A 234 6.61 5.92 -7.42
N ALA A 235 7.07 6.52 -8.52
CA ALA A 235 8.48 6.79 -8.75
C ALA A 235 9.08 7.71 -7.68
N TRP A 236 8.31 8.73 -7.25
CA TRP A 236 8.71 9.60 -6.14
C TRP A 236 8.91 8.79 -4.86
N LEU A 237 7.94 7.95 -4.46
CA LEU A 237 8.07 7.07 -3.28
C LEU A 237 9.28 6.14 -3.38
N LEU A 238 9.48 5.50 -4.53
CA LEU A 238 10.63 4.64 -4.78
C LEU A 238 11.95 5.40 -4.62
N SER A 239 11.97 6.68 -4.98
CA SER A 239 13.17 7.50 -4.93
C SER A 239 13.61 7.94 -3.52
N LEU A 240 12.76 7.74 -2.52
CA LEU A 240 13.04 8.12 -1.12
C LEU A 240 13.99 7.14 -0.41
N GLY A 241 14.23 5.96 -0.99
CA GLY A 241 15.17 4.96 -0.51
C GLY A 241 14.83 3.54 -0.99
N ASP A 242 15.83 2.67 -1.06
CA ASP A 242 15.67 1.26 -1.46
C ASP A 242 14.89 0.43 -0.42
N ASP A 243 14.70 0.99 0.77
CA ASP A 243 13.93 0.44 1.89
C ASP A 243 12.41 0.69 1.79
N ILE A 244 11.94 1.42 0.77
CA ILE A 244 10.51 1.75 0.59
C ILE A 244 9.89 0.92 -0.53
N ILE A 245 8.77 0.25 -0.26
CA ILE A 245 8.10 -0.65 -1.19
C ILE A 245 6.61 -0.29 -1.23
N PRO A 246 6.14 0.50 -2.22
CA PRO A 246 4.73 0.81 -2.35
C PRO A 246 3.91 -0.39 -2.83
N ILE A 247 2.69 -0.52 -2.33
CA ILE A 247 1.73 -1.58 -2.68
C ILE A 247 0.41 -1.01 -3.23
N PRO A 248 0.42 -0.34 -4.40
CA PRO A 248 -0.82 0.14 -5.01
C PRO A 248 -1.79 -1.03 -5.26
N GLY A 249 -3.06 -0.82 -4.95
CA GLY A 249 -4.13 -1.78 -5.22
C GLY A 249 -4.97 -1.35 -6.42
N THR A 250 -5.43 -2.32 -7.19
CA THR A 250 -6.35 -2.10 -8.32
C THR A 250 -7.10 -3.40 -8.65
N LYS A 251 -8.21 -3.27 -9.38
CA LYS A 251 -8.96 -4.38 -9.98
C LYS A 251 -8.97 -4.34 -11.52
N LYS A 252 -8.25 -3.39 -12.13
CA LYS A 252 -8.15 -3.22 -13.58
C LYS A 252 -6.73 -3.55 -14.05
N ILE A 253 -6.63 -4.35 -15.11
CA ILE A 253 -5.35 -4.76 -15.70
C ILE A 253 -4.53 -3.55 -16.17
N ASP A 254 -5.16 -2.57 -16.84
CA ASP A 254 -4.46 -1.39 -17.33
C ASP A 254 -3.74 -0.62 -16.20
N TYR A 255 -4.39 -0.49 -15.04
CA TYR A 255 -3.78 0.15 -13.86
C TYR A 255 -2.74 -0.74 -13.20
N LEU A 256 -2.88 -2.06 -13.26
CA LEU A 256 -1.86 -2.99 -12.76
C LEU A 256 -0.57 -2.83 -13.59
N GLU A 257 -0.69 -2.78 -14.91
CA GLU A 257 0.43 -2.56 -15.83
C GLU A 257 1.04 -1.17 -15.65
N GLU A 258 0.21 -0.12 -15.59
CA GLU A 258 0.64 1.25 -15.35
C GLU A 258 1.43 1.38 -14.05
N ASN A 259 0.87 0.88 -12.94
CA ASN A 259 1.52 0.91 -11.63
C ASN A 259 2.83 0.12 -11.63
N THR A 260 2.84 -1.05 -12.26
CA THR A 260 4.04 -1.89 -12.34
C THR A 260 5.14 -1.19 -13.14
N GLY A 261 4.79 -0.53 -14.25
CA GLY A 261 5.73 0.22 -15.09
C GLY A 261 6.33 1.46 -14.42
N ALA A 262 5.83 1.88 -13.25
CA ALA A 262 6.42 3.02 -12.54
C ALA A 262 7.87 2.76 -12.07
N VAL A 263 8.31 1.50 -11.99
CA VAL A 263 9.72 1.14 -11.69
C VAL A 263 10.70 1.63 -12.76
N ASP A 264 10.22 1.85 -13.99
CA ASP A 264 11.06 2.29 -15.10
C ASP A 264 11.20 3.83 -15.17
N ILE A 265 10.43 4.56 -14.35
CA ILE A 265 10.48 6.03 -14.30
C ILE A 265 11.67 6.48 -13.45
N GLN A 266 12.70 6.99 -14.13
CA GLN A 266 13.90 7.53 -13.48
C GLN A 266 13.76 9.03 -13.23
N LEU A 267 13.78 9.44 -11.95
CA LEU A 267 13.78 10.85 -11.56
C LEU A 267 15.21 11.37 -11.44
N THR A 268 15.51 12.47 -12.13
CA THR A 268 16.75 13.23 -11.92
C THR A 268 16.78 13.86 -10.53
N ASP A 269 17.96 14.24 -10.06
CA ASP A 269 18.13 14.87 -8.73
C ASP A 269 17.29 16.15 -8.60
N GLU A 270 17.22 16.94 -9.67
CA GLU A 270 16.41 18.15 -9.75
C GLU A 270 14.91 17.83 -9.66
N GLU A 271 14.43 16.86 -10.43
CA GLU A 271 13.02 16.43 -10.37
C GLU A 271 12.65 15.89 -8.98
N ARG A 272 13.53 15.09 -8.35
CA ARG A 272 13.31 14.60 -6.98
C ARG A 272 13.22 15.75 -6.00
N LYS A 273 14.12 16.73 -6.10
CA LYS A 273 14.10 17.91 -5.25
C LYS A 273 12.83 18.73 -5.46
N GLN A 274 12.45 19.00 -6.71
CA GLN A 274 11.24 19.74 -7.05
C GLN A 274 9.99 19.06 -6.48
N LEU A 275 9.85 17.74 -6.67
CA LEU A 275 8.74 16.98 -6.10
C LEU A 275 8.73 17.04 -4.58
N ARG A 276 9.90 16.93 -3.94
CA ARG A 276 10.00 17.05 -2.47
C ARG A 276 9.59 18.44 -1.99
N ASP A 277 10.08 19.50 -2.63
CA ASP A 277 9.71 20.89 -2.30
C ASP A 277 8.18 21.10 -2.42
N LEU A 278 7.55 20.51 -3.46
CA LEU A 278 6.09 20.56 -3.63
C LEU A 278 5.35 19.85 -2.51
N VAL A 279 5.82 18.67 -2.10
CA VAL A 279 5.25 17.88 -1.01
C VAL A 279 5.41 18.59 0.33
N ASP A 280 6.59 19.15 0.61
CA ASP A 280 6.88 19.89 1.84
C ASP A 280 6.03 21.16 1.98
N ALA A 281 5.76 21.83 0.86
CA ALA A 281 4.95 23.04 0.82
C ALA A 281 3.44 22.76 0.86
N ALA A 282 3.01 21.50 0.73
CA ALA A 282 1.60 21.15 0.67
C ALA A 282 0.94 21.22 2.05
N ASP A 283 -0.02 22.13 2.22
CA ASP A 283 -0.88 22.19 3.40
C ASP A 283 -2.03 21.20 3.26
N VAL A 284 -1.78 19.90 3.49
CA VAL A 284 -2.81 18.87 3.31
C VAL A 284 -3.82 18.92 4.46
N ARG A 285 -5.09 19.14 4.14
CA ARG A 285 -6.18 19.40 5.10
C ARG A 285 -7.13 18.24 5.28
N GLY A 286 -7.73 18.18 6.47
CA GLY A 286 -8.74 17.20 6.86
C GLY A 286 -8.16 15.87 7.34
N ASP A 287 -8.77 15.31 8.39
CA ASP A 287 -8.38 13.99 8.90
C ASP A 287 -8.65 12.88 7.88
N ARG A 288 -7.95 11.76 8.09
CA ARG A 288 -8.00 10.55 7.24
C ARG A 288 -8.89 9.45 7.83
N GLY A 289 -9.87 9.82 8.65
CA GLY A 289 -10.77 8.88 9.30
C GLY A 289 -10.04 7.92 10.25
N ALA A 290 -10.31 6.62 10.15
CA ALA A 290 -9.77 5.63 11.09
C ALA A 290 -8.23 5.57 11.13
N ALA A 291 -7.55 5.89 10.02
CA ALA A 291 -6.09 5.90 9.93
C ALA A 291 -5.44 7.03 10.74
N ASP A 292 -6.21 8.02 11.21
CA ASP A 292 -5.70 9.09 12.07
C ASP A 292 -5.28 8.59 13.46
N ARG A 293 -5.72 7.38 13.83
CA ARG A 293 -5.38 6.69 15.09
C ARG A 293 -4.26 5.64 14.92
N ALA A 294 -3.45 5.78 13.86
CA ALA A 294 -2.29 4.94 13.60
C ALA A 294 -1.21 5.06 14.70
N PHE A 295 -0.16 4.24 14.60
CA PHE A 295 1.00 4.23 15.50
C PHE A 295 0.68 3.79 16.93
N ALA A 296 -0.25 2.83 17.05
CA ALA A 296 -0.59 2.26 18.34
C ALA A 296 0.65 1.65 19.01
N ASP A 297 0.78 1.92 20.30
CA ASP A 297 1.89 1.41 21.10
C ASP A 297 1.52 0.14 21.86
N THR A 298 2.53 -0.64 22.24
CA THR A 298 2.38 -1.86 23.05
C THR A 298 2.91 -1.67 24.47
N PRO A 299 2.43 -2.42 25.46
CA PRO A 299 3.03 -2.41 26.80
C PRO A 299 4.51 -2.82 26.77
N GLU A 300 5.28 -2.38 27.78
CA GLU A 300 6.65 -2.85 28.00
C GLU A 300 6.67 -4.38 28.31
N LEU A 301 7.82 -5.01 28.00
CA LEU A 301 8.06 -6.43 28.23
C LEU A 301 8.43 -6.73 29.68
#